data_AF-A0A9N7VYY2-F1
#
_entry.id   AF-A0A9N7VYY2-F1
#
_cell.length_a   1.000
_cell.length_b   1.000
_cell.length_c   1.000
_cell.angle_alpha   90.00
_cell.angle_beta   90.00
_cell.angle_gamma   90.00
#
_symmetry.space_group_name_H-M   'P 1'
#
loop_
_entity.id
_entity.type
_entity.pdbx_description
1 polymer ?
#
loop_
_entity_poly.entity_id
_entity_poly.type
_entity_poly.pdbx_seq_one_letter_code
_entity_poly.pdbx_strand_id
1 'polypeptide(L)'
;MSDSSDRSTKIHLLREALVKKLCDVLDKSCDRGWRRLGEIVGVERRLRVSPDDMEMCSLKVLELEGSPSRMLLRLMGERGCTTGQLMDYLQTLGNSEAVQCLKPSALQILIQPQSLALTSGHNLRLICHAVGKAPVQYQWFKSKEEVPNSFSPDLVISPVHLKDAGFYICRVNCGDTFEFSQWAQVDVLSVTLPYAPGQSYQSLEGRLKLVIQPQSQQLHVGETLQLECGAVGRPIPRYQWHRNGVPILNATKRKLTVPRVMQDHNGRYRCEISSGSSERMWTNEVDVATDDFYAIGGGSGEFFLNSVPDQLYATDKVALLIGNLSYKNHPQLKAPMVDVYDLTNLLRQLKLQGGLAARPHGVRDEKRCRRVPAASSQGSLWSAVLRWSWI
;
A
#
# COMPACT_ATOMS: atom_id res chain seq x y z
N MET A 1 -5.72 31.40 -28.63
CA MET A 1 -5.26 31.10 -30.00
C MET A 1 -4.33 29.91 -29.85
N SER A 2 -4.62 28.68 -30.24
CA SER A 2 -5.50 28.15 -31.30
C SER A 2 -5.99 26.77 -30.87
N ASP A 3 -7.31 26.63 -30.73
CA ASP A 3 -8.04 25.38 -30.52
C ASP A 3 -8.07 24.57 -31.83
N SER A 4 -6.89 24.30 -32.41
CA SER A 4 -6.74 23.66 -33.72
C SER A 4 -6.73 22.14 -33.59
N SER A 5 -7.76 21.57 -32.98
CA SER A 5 -8.03 20.15 -33.13
C SER A 5 -8.64 19.91 -34.52
N ASP A 6 -7.77 19.80 -35.53
CA ASP A 6 -8.03 19.17 -36.83
C ASP A 6 -9.41 19.43 -37.46
N ARG A 7 -9.87 20.69 -37.41
CA ARG A 7 -11.11 21.16 -38.05
C ARG A 7 -11.08 21.00 -39.56
N SER A 8 -9.90 20.73 -40.13
CA SER A 8 -9.63 20.54 -41.56
C SER A 8 -9.80 19.10 -42.06
N THR A 9 -9.89 18.09 -41.19
CA THR A 9 -10.06 16.70 -41.63
C THR A 9 -11.35 16.57 -42.44
N LYS A 10 -11.30 15.95 -43.62
CA LYS A 10 -12.52 15.65 -44.39
C LYS A 10 -13.31 14.54 -43.68
N ILE A 11 -14.62 14.69 -43.54
CA ILE A 11 -15.41 13.75 -42.74
C ILE A 11 -15.43 12.31 -43.29
N HIS A 12 -15.16 12.10 -44.58
CA HIS A 12 -15.03 10.76 -45.17
C HIS A 12 -13.76 10.02 -44.74
N LEU A 13 -12.80 10.70 -44.09
CA LEU A 13 -11.58 10.11 -43.53
C LEU A 13 -11.74 9.77 -42.03
N LEU A 14 -12.92 10.01 -41.45
CA LEU A 14 -13.19 9.66 -40.06
C LEU A 14 -13.14 8.14 -39.85
N ARG A 15 -12.65 7.73 -38.69
CA ARG A 15 -12.60 6.30 -38.31
C ARG A 15 -14.01 5.71 -38.27
N GLU A 16 -14.16 4.50 -38.78
CA GLU A 16 -15.44 3.78 -38.86
C GLU A 16 -16.18 3.70 -37.51
N ALA A 17 -15.47 3.43 -36.41
CA ALA A 17 -16.06 3.39 -35.06
C ALA A 17 -16.65 4.74 -34.62
N LEU A 18 -16.07 5.86 -35.09
CA LEU A 18 -16.57 7.20 -34.81
C LEU A 18 -17.82 7.50 -35.63
N VAL A 19 -17.78 7.18 -36.93
CA VAL A 19 -18.91 7.33 -37.85
C VAL A 19 -20.10 6.54 -37.34
N LYS A 20 -19.90 5.29 -36.90
CA LYS A 20 -20.96 4.46 -36.32
C LYS A 20 -21.61 5.13 -35.09
N LYS A 21 -20.82 5.62 -34.14
CA LYS A 21 -21.33 6.35 -32.96
C LYS A 21 -22.12 7.60 -33.34
N LEU A 22 -21.62 8.39 -34.30
CA LEU A 22 -22.32 9.57 -34.79
C LEU A 22 -23.67 9.21 -35.43
N CYS A 23 -23.70 8.14 -36.22
CA CYS A 23 -24.92 7.66 -36.87
C CYS A 23 -25.93 7.17 -35.82
N ASP A 24 -25.48 6.41 -34.83
CA ASP A 24 -26.33 5.94 -33.72
C ASP A 24 -27.01 7.12 -33.00
N VAL A 25 -26.28 8.20 -32.73
CA VAL A 25 -26.82 9.41 -32.07
C VAL A 25 -27.79 10.16 -32.99
N LEU A 26 -27.41 10.37 -34.26
CA LEU A 26 -28.22 11.13 -35.21
C LEU A 26 -29.51 10.40 -35.63
N ASP A 27 -29.47 9.08 -35.77
CA ASP A 27 -30.64 8.27 -36.16
C ASP A 27 -31.61 8.06 -34.99
N LYS A 28 -31.11 7.99 -33.74
CA LYS A 28 -31.94 7.80 -32.53
C LYS A 28 -32.48 9.11 -31.93
N SER A 29 -32.03 10.26 -32.43
CA SER A 29 -32.50 11.56 -31.97
C SER A 29 -34.01 11.75 -32.21
N CYS A 30 -34.72 12.19 -31.17
CA CYS A 30 -36.18 12.27 -31.14
C CYS A 30 -36.79 13.27 -32.14
N ASP A 31 -35.99 14.17 -32.71
CA ASP A 31 -36.40 15.23 -33.61
C ASP A 31 -35.99 14.98 -35.08
N ARG A 32 -35.62 13.75 -35.46
CA ARG A 32 -35.04 13.43 -36.78
C ARG A 32 -33.75 14.23 -37.03
N GLY A 33 -32.80 14.15 -36.10
CA GLY A 33 -31.58 14.96 -36.10
C GLY A 33 -30.76 14.87 -37.39
N TRP A 34 -30.72 13.72 -38.08
CA TRP A 34 -30.08 13.64 -39.40
C TRP A 34 -30.85 14.43 -40.47
N ARG A 35 -32.18 14.46 -40.44
CA ARG A 35 -33.00 15.22 -41.40
C ARG A 35 -32.81 16.72 -41.19
N ARG A 36 -32.87 17.18 -39.94
CA ARG A 36 -32.60 18.59 -39.58
C ARG A 36 -31.16 18.99 -39.89
N LEU A 37 -30.19 18.10 -39.68
CA LEU A 37 -28.81 18.32 -40.10
C LEU A 37 -28.72 18.55 -41.61
N GLY A 38 -29.39 17.72 -42.42
CA GLY A 38 -29.46 17.90 -43.87
C GLY A 38 -30.09 19.23 -44.29
N GLU A 39 -31.14 19.69 -43.60
CA GLU A 39 -31.76 21.00 -43.82
C GLU A 39 -30.79 22.16 -43.51
N ILE A 40 -30.08 22.11 -42.38
CA ILE A 40 -29.08 23.11 -41.98
C ILE A 40 -27.95 23.18 -43.02
N VAL A 41 -27.43 22.03 -43.43
CA VAL A 41 -26.36 21.92 -44.44
C VAL A 41 -26.85 22.40 -45.81
N GLY A 42 -28.13 22.16 -46.13
CA GLY A 42 -28.80 22.56 -47.37
C GLY A 42 -28.81 24.08 -47.64
N VAL A 43 -28.65 24.90 -46.60
CA VAL A 43 -28.55 26.36 -46.72
C VAL A 43 -27.24 26.79 -47.37
N GLU A 44 -26.17 26.00 -47.23
CA GLU A 44 -24.86 26.34 -47.76
C GLU A 44 -24.69 25.84 -49.20
N ARG A 45 -24.45 26.75 -50.15
CA ARG A 45 -24.44 26.45 -51.59
C ARG A 45 -23.46 25.35 -52.00
N ARG A 46 -22.36 25.14 -51.28
CA ARG A 46 -21.31 24.17 -51.62
C ARG A 46 -21.56 22.76 -51.08
N LEU A 47 -22.31 22.66 -49.98
CA LEU A 47 -22.61 21.39 -49.32
C LEU A 47 -24.08 20.99 -49.46
N ARG A 48 -24.83 21.74 -50.28
CA ARG A 48 -26.28 21.59 -50.47
C ARG A 48 -26.67 20.14 -50.73
N VAL A 49 -27.60 19.67 -49.92
CA VAL A 49 -28.25 18.37 -50.05
C VAL A 49 -29.62 18.62 -50.69
N SER A 50 -29.90 17.99 -51.84
CA SER A 50 -31.18 18.19 -52.54
C SER A 50 -32.32 17.45 -51.82
N PRO A 51 -33.60 17.78 -52.09
CA PRO A 51 -34.72 16.97 -51.61
C PRO A 51 -34.61 15.50 -52.01
N ASP A 52 -34.16 15.22 -53.24
CA ASP A 52 -33.96 13.86 -53.75
C ASP A 52 -32.84 13.12 -52.98
N ASP A 53 -31.75 13.81 -52.63
CA ASP A 53 -30.69 13.25 -51.78
C ASP A 53 -31.23 12.90 -50.39
N MET A 54 -32.10 13.75 -49.83
CA MET A 54 -32.72 13.54 -48.52
C MET A 54 -33.68 12.33 -48.53
N GLU A 55 -34.40 12.15 -49.64
CA GLU A 55 -35.25 10.97 -49.85
C GLU A 55 -34.39 9.70 -49.97
N MET A 56 -33.31 9.74 -50.75
CA MET A 56 -32.35 8.64 -50.86
C MET A 56 -31.74 8.24 -49.50
N CYS A 57 -31.40 9.23 -48.67
CA CYS A 57 -30.93 8.97 -47.30
C CYS A 57 -32.03 8.28 -46.47
N SER A 58 -33.28 8.74 -46.55
CA SER A 58 -34.38 8.17 -45.78
C SER A 58 -34.66 6.70 -46.12
N LEU A 59 -34.51 6.31 -47.39
CA LEU A 59 -34.74 4.95 -47.87
C LEU A 59 -33.74 3.94 -47.28
N LYS A 60 -32.61 4.41 -46.72
CA LYS A 60 -31.62 3.52 -46.08
C LYS A 60 -32.15 2.78 -44.86
N VAL A 61 -33.23 3.24 -44.25
CA VAL A 61 -33.89 2.50 -43.16
C VAL A 61 -34.45 1.14 -43.60
N LEU A 62 -34.64 0.94 -44.92
CA LEU A 62 -35.15 -0.31 -45.49
C LEU A 62 -34.07 -1.40 -45.61
N GLU A 63 -32.80 -1.04 -45.48
CA GLU A 63 -31.66 -1.98 -45.52
C GLU A 63 -31.35 -2.49 -44.10
N LEU A 64 -31.01 -3.78 -43.95
CA LEU A 64 -30.78 -4.43 -42.65
C LEU A 64 -29.70 -3.74 -41.78
N GLU A 65 -28.69 -3.15 -42.42
CA GLU A 65 -27.62 -2.38 -41.75
C GLU A 65 -27.58 -0.91 -42.24
N GLY A 66 -28.65 -0.46 -42.90
CA GLY A 66 -28.69 0.87 -43.47
C GLY A 66 -28.92 1.95 -42.42
N SER A 67 -28.23 3.07 -42.58
CA SER A 67 -28.34 4.24 -41.71
C SER A 67 -28.55 5.49 -42.57
N PRO A 68 -29.65 6.23 -42.39
CA PRO A 68 -29.88 7.49 -43.09
C PRO A 68 -28.80 8.54 -42.82
N SER A 69 -28.39 8.70 -41.57
CA SER A 69 -27.30 9.61 -41.19
C SER A 69 -25.96 9.20 -41.81
N ARG A 70 -25.66 7.90 -41.94
CA ARG A 70 -24.44 7.42 -42.59
C ARG A 70 -24.38 7.84 -44.07
N MET A 71 -25.48 7.69 -44.80
CA MET A 71 -25.54 8.12 -46.20
C MET A 71 -25.40 9.64 -46.32
N LEU A 72 -26.06 10.40 -45.45
CA LEU A 72 -25.93 11.85 -45.40
C LEU A 72 -24.48 12.31 -45.14
N LEU A 73 -23.82 11.73 -44.14
CA LEU A 73 -22.42 12.03 -43.82
C LEU A 73 -21.48 11.67 -44.97
N ARG A 74 -21.76 10.59 -45.72
CA ARG A 74 -21.02 10.22 -46.92
C ARG A 74 -21.17 11.28 -48.01
N LEU A 75 -22.40 11.70 -48.34
CA LEU A 75 -22.66 12.75 -49.33
C LEU A 75 -21.98 14.07 -48.95
N MET A 76 -22.08 14.46 -47.69
CA MET A 76 -21.37 15.64 -47.16
C MET A 76 -19.85 15.50 -47.31
N GLY A 77 -19.29 14.31 -47.06
CA GLY A 77 -17.86 14.03 -47.15
C GLY A 77 -17.33 14.01 -48.59
N GLU A 78 -18.12 13.49 -49.53
CA GLU A 78 -17.83 13.54 -50.98
C GLU A 78 -17.85 14.98 -51.50
N ARG A 79 -18.72 15.83 -50.94
CA ARG A 79 -18.76 17.28 -51.21
C ARG A 79 -17.70 18.10 -50.45
N GLY A 80 -16.79 17.42 -49.73
CA GLY A 80 -15.64 18.04 -49.09
C GLY A 80 -15.92 18.67 -47.72
N CYS A 81 -17.02 18.31 -47.06
CA CYS A 81 -17.30 18.74 -45.69
C CYS A 81 -16.17 18.32 -44.75
N THR A 82 -15.72 19.28 -43.94
CA THR A 82 -14.70 19.07 -42.92
C THR A 82 -15.32 18.79 -41.56
N THR A 83 -14.55 18.17 -40.66
CA THR A 83 -14.91 17.93 -39.26
C THR A 83 -15.27 19.22 -38.53
N GLY A 84 -14.60 20.34 -38.84
CA GLY A 84 -14.93 21.65 -38.30
C GLY A 84 -16.31 22.12 -38.71
N GLN A 85 -16.63 22.05 -40.01
CA GLN A 85 -17.95 22.42 -40.53
C GLN A 85 -19.04 21.52 -39.95
N LEU A 86 -18.81 20.20 -39.90
CA LEU A 86 -19.75 19.26 -39.30
C LEU A 86 -20.00 19.59 -37.82
N MET A 87 -18.96 19.91 -37.06
CA MET A 87 -19.11 20.29 -35.65
C MET A 87 -19.92 21.58 -35.49
N ASP A 88 -19.73 22.57 -36.36
CA ASP A 88 -20.49 23.83 -36.36
C ASP A 88 -21.99 23.60 -36.66
N TYR A 89 -22.31 22.72 -37.63
CA TYR A 89 -23.70 22.35 -37.91
C TYR A 89 -24.35 21.58 -36.76
N LEU A 90 -23.62 20.65 -36.13
CA LEU A 90 -24.12 19.89 -34.99
C LEU A 90 -24.33 20.78 -33.74
N GLN A 91 -23.51 21.82 -33.57
CA GLN A 91 -23.73 22.85 -32.56
C GLN A 91 -24.99 23.68 -32.86
N THR A 92 -25.19 24.07 -34.13
CA THR A 92 -26.40 24.79 -34.58
C THR A 92 -27.66 23.95 -34.38
N LEU A 93 -27.56 22.63 -34.57
CA LEU A 93 -28.61 21.67 -34.26
C LEU A 93 -28.89 21.54 -32.75
N GLY A 94 -27.96 21.96 -31.89
CA GLY A 94 -28.04 21.77 -30.44
C GLY A 94 -27.73 20.33 -30.00
N ASN A 95 -27.19 19.49 -30.88
CA ASN A 95 -26.90 18.09 -30.58
C ASN A 95 -25.52 17.95 -29.92
N SER A 96 -25.46 18.22 -28.61
CA SER A 96 -24.23 18.18 -27.82
C SER A 96 -23.57 16.79 -27.77
N GLU A 97 -24.35 15.71 -27.86
CA GLU A 97 -23.85 14.34 -27.84
C GLU A 97 -23.08 14.01 -29.13
N ALA A 98 -23.61 14.40 -30.30
CA ALA A 98 -22.92 14.25 -31.58
C ALA A 98 -21.66 15.14 -31.65
N VAL A 99 -21.72 16.36 -31.12
CA VAL A 99 -20.54 17.23 -30.98
C VAL A 99 -19.46 16.59 -30.11
N GLN A 100 -19.85 15.97 -28.99
CA GLN A 100 -18.92 15.29 -28.09
C GLN A 100 -18.24 14.08 -28.73
N CYS A 101 -18.93 13.38 -29.65
CA CYS A 101 -18.32 12.30 -30.43
C CYS A 101 -17.18 12.81 -31.32
N LEU A 102 -17.27 14.03 -31.86
CA LEU A 102 -16.22 14.62 -32.70
C LEU A 102 -15.09 15.28 -31.92
N LYS A 103 -15.31 15.61 -30.64
CA LYS A 103 -14.25 16.17 -29.80
C LYS A 103 -13.16 15.11 -29.56
N PRO A 104 -11.87 15.48 -29.67
CA PRO A 104 -10.79 14.57 -29.30
C PRO A 104 -10.98 14.12 -27.86
N SER A 105 -10.75 12.83 -27.59
CA SER A 105 -10.67 12.36 -26.21
C SER A 105 -9.58 13.15 -25.49
N ALA A 106 -9.95 13.87 -24.42
CA ALA A 106 -8.99 14.52 -23.55
C ALA A 106 -7.98 13.47 -23.07
N LEU A 107 -6.71 13.87 -22.94
CA LEU A 107 -5.67 12.98 -22.45
C LEU A 107 -6.05 12.51 -21.04
N GLN A 108 -6.15 11.20 -20.85
CA GLN A 108 -6.48 10.58 -19.57
C GLN A 108 -5.68 9.29 -19.37
N ILE A 109 -5.05 9.15 -18.22
CA ILE A 109 -4.35 7.92 -17.81
C ILE A 109 -5.36 6.98 -17.14
N LEU A 110 -5.64 5.85 -17.79
CA LEU A 110 -6.61 4.85 -17.34
C LEU A 110 -6.00 3.83 -16.37
N ILE A 111 -4.75 3.43 -16.61
CA ILE A 111 -4.05 2.46 -15.77
C ILE A 111 -2.83 3.16 -15.18
N GLN A 112 -2.83 3.25 -13.85
CA GLN A 112 -1.72 3.81 -13.08
C GLN A 112 -0.70 2.72 -12.74
N PRO A 113 0.60 3.03 -12.70
CA PRO A 113 1.62 2.07 -12.32
C PRO A 113 1.50 1.72 -10.83
N GLN A 114 1.58 0.43 -10.52
CA GLN A 114 1.45 -0.08 -9.17
C GLN A 114 2.83 -0.25 -8.52
N SER A 115 2.98 0.23 -7.29
CA SER A 115 4.19 0.01 -6.48
C SER A 115 4.36 -1.47 -6.15
N LEU A 116 5.61 -1.95 -6.09
CA LEU A 116 5.90 -3.37 -5.85
C LEU A 116 7.25 -3.62 -5.18
N ALA A 117 7.39 -4.81 -4.62
CA ALA A 117 8.68 -5.34 -4.20
C ALA A 117 8.97 -6.66 -4.92
N LEU A 118 10.22 -6.84 -5.37
CA LEU A 118 10.69 -8.05 -6.03
C LEU A 118 12.15 -8.35 -5.66
N THR A 119 12.61 -9.54 -5.97
CA THR A 119 13.99 -9.98 -5.74
C THR A 119 14.89 -9.62 -6.92
N SER A 120 16.17 -9.35 -6.65
CA SER A 120 17.18 -9.13 -7.70
C SER A 120 17.22 -10.32 -8.67
N GLY A 121 17.49 -10.06 -9.95
CA GLY A 121 17.49 -11.09 -11.00
C GLY A 121 16.12 -11.35 -11.66
N HIS A 122 15.05 -10.72 -11.18
CA HIS A 122 13.69 -10.91 -11.71
C HIS A 122 13.30 -9.87 -12.74
N ASN A 123 12.13 -10.07 -13.36
CA ASN A 123 11.60 -9.16 -14.36
C ASN A 123 10.70 -8.13 -13.69
N LEU A 124 11.12 -6.87 -13.72
CA LEU A 124 10.29 -5.74 -13.36
C LEU A 124 9.41 -5.36 -14.56
N ARG A 125 8.12 -5.20 -14.32
CA ARG A 125 7.16 -4.59 -15.25
C ARG A 125 6.31 -3.55 -14.53
N LEU A 126 6.33 -2.31 -15.01
CA LEU A 126 5.40 -1.24 -14.66
C LEU A 126 4.53 -0.93 -15.88
N ILE A 127 3.26 -0.60 -15.63
CA ILE A 127 2.26 -0.42 -16.69
C ILE A 127 1.62 0.95 -16.51
N CYS A 128 1.59 1.75 -17.58
CA CYS A 128 0.88 3.01 -17.66
C CYS A 128 0.13 3.07 -18.99
N HIS A 129 -1.19 2.98 -18.96
CA HIS A 129 -2.02 3.11 -20.16
C HIS A 129 -2.84 4.39 -20.13
N ALA A 130 -2.83 5.10 -21.24
CA ALA A 130 -3.59 6.31 -21.42
C ALA A 130 -4.37 6.31 -22.74
N VAL A 131 -5.41 7.13 -22.78
CA VAL A 131 -6.19 7.43 -23.97
C VAL A 131 -6.09 8.92 -24.27
N GLY A 132 -6.03 9.26 -25.55
CA GLY A 132 -5.90 10.64 -26.02
C GLY A 132 -5.90 10.70 -27.54
N LYS A 133 -5.79 11.92 -28.10
CA LYS A 133 -5.57 12.13 -29.53
C LYS A 133 -4.24 11.49 -29.95
N ALA A 134 -4.28 10.67 -30.99
CA ALA A 134 -3.07 10.04 -31.53
C ALA A 134 -2.14 11.08 -32.21
N PRO A 135 -0.80 10.88 -32.16
CA PRO A 135 -0.09 9.80 -31.47
C PRO A 135 0.05 10.06 -29.96
N VAL A 136 -0.20 9.01 -29.16
CA VAL A 136 0.08 9.02 -27.73
C VAL A 136 1.51 8.52 -27.51
N GLN A 137 2.33 9.31 -26.82
CA GLN A 137 3.74 9.02 -26.58
C GLN A 137 4.01 8.85 -25.09
N TYR A 138 4.85 7.89 -24.74
CA TYR A 138 5.23 7.60 -23.35
C TYR A 138 6.70 7.95 -23.12
N GLN A 139 7.03 8.32 -21.89
CA GLN A 139 8.40 8.44 -21.42
C GLN A 139 8.42 8.13 -19.92
N TRP A 140 9.24 7.17 -19.51
CA TRP A 140 9.41 6.86 -18.09
C TRP A 140 10.57 7.63 -17.47
N PHE A 141 10.38 7.96 -16.21
CA PHE A 141 11.37 8.61 -15.37
C PHE A 141 11.59 7.76 -14.13
N LYS A 142 12.85 7.67 -13.72
CA LYS A 142 13.23 7.17 -12.41
C LYS A 142 13.70 8.35 -11.58
N SER A 143 12.91 8.71 -10.57
CA SER A 143 13.09 9.95 -9.82
C SER A 143 13.11 11.16 -10.77
N LYS A 144 14.27 11.79 -11.00
CA LYS A 144 14.39 12.97 -11.89
C LYS A 144 15.01 12.66 -13.26
N GLU A 145 15.47 11.43 -13.48
CA GLU A 145 16.20 11.04 -14.68
C GLU A 145 15.30 10.26 -15.65
N GLU A 146 15.43 10.55 -16.94
CA GLU A 146 14.75 9.77 -17.97
C GLU A 146 15.33 8.37 -18.06
N VAL A 147 14.45 7.38 -18.09
CA VAL A 147 14.85 6.00 -18.39
C VAL A 147 15.01 5.91 -19.91
N PRO A 148 16.21 5.58 -20.42
CA PRO A 148 16.45 5.52 -21.85
C PRO A 148 15.58 4.45 -22.52
N ASN A 149 15.17 4.71 -23.76
CA ASN A 149 14.39 3.77 -24.58
C ASN A 149 13.04 3.34 -23.97
N SER A 150 12.42 4.18 -23.13
CA SER A 150 11.18 3.86 -22.42
C SER A 150 9.94 4.52 -23.05
N PHE A 151 9.74 4.28 -24.35
CA PHE A 151 8.67 4.90 -25.13
C PHE A 151 7.34 4.10 -25.16
N SER A 152 7.30 3.00 -24.42
CA SER A 152 6.17 2.08 -24.35
C SER A 152 5.29 2.36 -23.12
N PRO A 153 3.97 2.06 -23.16
CA PRO A 153 3.13 2.01 -21.96
C PRO A 153 3.66 1.04 -20.91
N ASP A 154 4.45 0.04 -21.30
CA ASP A 154 5.10 -0.90 -20.40
C ASP A 154 6.59 -0.56 -20.22
N LEU A 155 7.02 -0.30 -18.99
CA LEU A 155 8.43 -0.28 -18.63
C LEU A 155 8.85 -1.66 -18.12
N VAL A 156 9.75 -2.31 -18.86
CA VAL A 156 10.29 -3.63 -18.52
C VAL A 156 11.79 -3.52 -18.25
N ILE A 157 12.23 -3.98 -17.07
CA ILE A 157 13.65 -4.10 -16.70
C ILE A 157 13.91 -5.57 -16.33
N SER A 158 14.78 -6.23 -17.08
CA SER A 158 15.07 -7.65 -16.92
C SER A 158 16.53 -7.96 -17.30
N PRO A 159 17.35 -8.50 -16.39
CA PRO A 159 17.08 -8.70 -14.97
C PRO A 159 17.16 -7.38 -14.17
N VAL A 160 16.31 -7.24 -13.17
CA VAL A 160 16.35 -6.11 -12.22
C VAL A 160 17.50 -6.29 -11.23
N HIS A 161 18.16 -5.19 -10.86
CA HIS A 161 19.23 -5.13 -9.88
C HIS A 161 18.88 -4.19 -8.74
N LEU A 162 19.64 -4.25 -7.64
CA LEU A 162 19.46 -3.35 -6.48
C LEU A 162 19.46 -1.87 -6.85
N LYS A 163 20.28 -1.49 -7.83
CA LYS A 163 20.36 -0.11 -8.34
C LYS A 163 19.06 0.34 -9.01
N ASP A 164 18.19 -0.56 -9.43
CA ASP A 164 16.92 -0.23 -10.11
C ASP A 164 15.80 0.06 -9.11
N ALA A 165 16.03 -0.13 -7.80
CA ALA A 165 15.09 0.33 -6.79
C ALA A 165 14.93 1.86 -6.84
N GLY A 166 13.71 2.34 -6.54
CA GLY A 166 13.39 3.76 -6.52
C GLY A 166 11.96 4.07 -6.92
N PHE A 167 11.69 5.36 -7.13
CA PHE A 167 10.38 5.85 -7.55
C PHE A 167 10.34 6.06 -9.06
N TYR A 168 9.30 5.57 -9.70
CA TYR A 168 9.06 5.67 -11.14
C TYR A 168 7.78 6.44 -11.42
N ILE A 169 7.79 7.24 -12.48
CA ILE A 169 6.63 7.96 -12.99
C ILE A 169 6.65 7.92 -14.52
N CYS A 170 5.47 7.86 -15.13
CA CYS A 170 5.32 7.88 -16.57
C CYS A 170 4.75 9.24 -16.99
N ARG A 171 5.38 9.90 -17.96
CA ARG A 171 4.82 11.03 -18.68
C ARG A 171 4.16 10.52 -19.95
N VAL A 172 2.90 10.88 -20.14
CA VAL A 172 2.16 10.62 -21.38
C VAL A 172 1.95 11.94 -22.10
N ASN A 173 2.30 12.00 -23.38
CA ASN A 173 2.10 13.17 -24.24
C ASN A 173 1.09 12.84 -25.35
N CYS A 174 0.29 13.83 -25.72
CA CYS A 174 -0.75 13.75 -26.73
C CYS A 174 -0.84 15.12 -27.42
N GLY A 175 -0.18 15.27 -28.57
CA GLY A 175 0.02 16.58 -29.20
C GLY A 175 0.76 17.53 -28.25
N ASP A 176 0.19 18.70 -28.00
CA ASP A 176 0.77 19.72 -27.11
C ASP A 176 0.41 19.53 -25.62
N THR A 177 -0.37 18.49 -25.30
CA THR A 177 -0.79 18.19 -23.91
C THR A 177 0.01 17.04 -23.34
N PHE A 178 0.29 17.09 -22.03
CA PHE A 178 0.92 16.00 -21.31
C PHE A 178 0.30 15.80 -19.93
N GLU A 179 0.39 14.58 -19.43
CA GLU A 179 -0.04 14.19 -18.10
C GLU A 179 1.01 13.27 -17.47
N PHE A 180 1.14 13.37 -16.15
CA PHE A 180 2.01 12.47 -15.38
C PHE A 180 1.17 11.43 -14.64
N SER A 181 1.64 10.19 -14.63
CA SER A 181 1.05 9.12 -13.83
C SER A 181 1.27 9.38 -12.34
N GLN A 182 0.64 8.55 -11.50
CA GLN A 182 1.03 8.43 -10.10
C GLN A 182 2.43 7.82 -9.99
N TRP A 183 3.11 8.11 -8.87
CA TRP A 183 4.39 7.50 -8.54
C TRP A 183 4.22 6.03 -8.18
N ALA A 184 5.06 5.18 -8.75
CA ALA A 184 5.21 3.78 -8.34
C ALA A 184 6.57 3.58 -7.67
N GLN A 185 6.57 3.09 -6.43
CA GLN A 185 7.77 2.67 -5.74
C GLN A 185 8.13 1.24 -6.14
N VAL A 186 9.39 1.03 -6.48
CA VAL A 186 9.98 -0.29 -6.75
C VAL A 186 11.04 -0.57 -5.70
N ASP A 187 10.85 -1.63 -4.94
CA ASP A 187 11.80 -2.14 -3.97
C ASP A 187 12.44 -3.44 -4.48
N VAL A 188 13.77 -3.47 -4.54
CA VAL A 188 14.53 -4.66 -4.95
C VAL A 188 15.24 -5.27 -3.76
N LEU A 189 14.95 -6.53 -3.45
CA LEU A 189 15.54 -7.27 -2.35
C LEU A 189 16.70 -8.15 -2.85
N SER A 190 17.80 -8.16 -2.12
CA SER A 190 18.86 -9.16 -2.29
C SER A 190 18.58 -10.32 -1.36
N VAL A 191 18.52 -11.54 -1.91
CA VAL A 191 18.34 -12.76 -1.12
C VAL A 191 19.54 -13.65 -1.37
N THR A 192 20.36 -13.83 -0.33
CA THR A 192 21.44 -14.83 -0.33
C THR A 192 20.80 -16.16 0.02
N LEU A 193 20.34 -16.93 -0.97
CA LEU A 193 19.74 -18.24 -0.72
C LEU A 193 20.79 -19.18 -0.10
N PRO A 194 20.53 -19.82 1.06
CA PRO A 194 21.41 -20.87 1.58
C PRO A 194 21.33 -22.20 0.81
N TYR A 195 20.40 -22.39 -0.13
CA TYR A 195 20.29 -23.64 -0.89
C TYR A 195 19.54 -23.52 -2.23
N ALA A 196 20.09 -24.24 -3.21
CA ALA A 196 19.59 -24.62 -4.54
C ALA A 196 19.47 -23.56 -5.66
N PRO A 197 20.32 -23.62 -6.70
CA PRO A 197 20.03 -23.00 -7.99
C PRO A 197 18.91 -23.80 -8.67
N GLY A 198 17.81 -23.14 -9.07
CA GLY A 198 16.74 -23.78 -9.82
C GLY A 198 15.31 -23.44 -9.39
N GLN A 199 15.10 -22.78 -8.25
CA GLN A 199 13.81 -22.15 -7.96
C GLN A 199 13.74 -20.83 -8.73
N SER A 200 13.29 -20.92 -9.98
CA SER A 200 12.77 -19.76 -10.68
C SER A 200 11.54 -19.28 -9.93
N TYR A 201 11.74 -18.33 -9.03
CA TYR A 201 10.67 -17.45 -8.59
C TYR A 201 10.23 -16.62 -9.80
N GLN A 202 9.53 -17.26 -10.74
CA GLN A 202 8.73 -16.57 -11.73
C GLN A 202 7.65 -15.86 -10.91
N SER A 203 7.93 -14.60 -10.53
CA SER A 203 6.97 -13.73 -9.87
C SER A 203 5.91 -13.35 -10.91
N LEU A 204 5.05 -14.31 -11.23
CA LEU A 204 3.97 -14.16 -12.19
C LEU A 204 2.66 -13.76 -11.50
N GLU A 205 2.52 -13.98 -10.19
CA GLU A 205 1.20 -13.83 -9.52
C GLU A 205 1.02 -12.53 -8.71
N GLY A 206 2.06 -11.71 -8.52
CA GLY A 206 1.92 -10.46 -7.74
C GLY A 206 1.55 -10.64 -6.26
N ARG A 207 1.36 -11.88 -5.78
CA ARG A 207 0.99 -12.20 -4.40
C ARG A 207 2.12 -11.91 -3.42
N LEU A 208 1.74 -11.58 -2.19
CA LEU A 208 2.66 -11.40 -1.08
C LEU A 208 3.38 -12.71 -0.73
N LYS A 209 4.72 -12.71 -0.77
CA LYS A 209 5.58 -13.85 -0.41
C LYS A 209 6.74 -13.43 0.47
N LEU A 210 6.97 -14.18 1.53
CA LEU A 210 8.07 -13.97 2.47
C LEU A 210 9.37 -14.54 1.89
N VAL A 211 10.44 -13.75 1.87
CA VAL A 211 11.74 -14.13 1.29
C VAL A 211 12.92 -13.95 2.24
N ILE A 212 12.78 -13.11 3.28
CA ILE A 212 13.78 -12.94 4.34
C ILE A 212 13.07 -13.06 5.70
N GLN A 213 13.57 -13.97 6.52
CA GLN A 213 13.14 -14.18 7.90
C GLN A 213 14.18 -13.56 8.85
N PRO A 214 13.75 -12.96 9.98
CA PRO A 214 14.67 -12.59 11.04
C PRO A 214 15.32 -13.82 11.67
N GLN A 215 16.43 -13.58 12.37
CA GLN A 215 17.17 -14.58 13.13
C GLN A 215 17.30 -14.14 14.58
N SER A 216 17.27 -15.10 15.52
CA SER A 216 17.53 -14.84 16.94
C SER A 216 18.95 -14.32 17.14
N GLN A 217 19.13 -13.40 18.10
CA GLN A 217 20.42 -12.78 18.39
C GLN A 217 20.69 -12.80 19.90
N GLN A 218 21.89 -13.22 20.26
CA GLN A 218 22.48 -13.02 21.58
C GLN A 218 23.46 -11.87 21.46
N LEU A 219 23.26 -10.81 22.25
CA LEU A 219 24.03 -9.57 22.18
C LEU A 219 24.58 -9.22 23.56
N HIS A 220 25.52 -8.29 23.63
CA HIS A 220 25.89 -7.65 24.89
C HIS A 220 25.19 -6.31 25.04
N VAL A 221 25.00 -5.87 26.28
CA VAL A 221 24.49 -4.52 26.55
C VAL A 221 25.40 -3.48 25.87
N GLY A 222 24.80 -2.60 25.09
CA GLY A 222 25.52 -1.58 24.33
C GLY A 222 25.69 -1.90 22.85
N GLU A 223 25.57 -3.16 22.43
CA GLU A 223 25.69 -3.57 21.03
C GLU A 223 24.47 -3.13 20.19
N THR A 224 24.62 -3.20 18.87
CA THR A 224 23.53 -2.88 17.93
C THR A 224 22.73 -4.12 17.57
N LEU A 225 21.46 -4.15 17.96
CA LEU A 225 20.49 -5.14 17.45
C LEU A 225 20.10 -4.77 16.02
N GLN A 226 20.16 -5.73 15.10
CA GLN A 226 19.64 -5.56 13.74
C GLN A 226 18.84 -6.78 13.30
N LEU A 227 17.51 -6.66 13.28
CA LEU A 227 16.62 -7.66 12.72
C LEU A 227 16.16 -7.25 11.32
N GLU A 228 15.99 -8.21 10.42
CA GLU A 228 15.54 -7.97 9.05
C GLU A 228 14.40 -8.93 8.67
N CYS A 229 13.33 -8.38 8.09
CA CYS A 229 12.26 -9.12 7.42
C CYS A 229 12.10 -8.58 5.99
N GLY A 230 11.78 -9.45 5.04
CA GLY A 230 11.72 -9.07 3.63
C GLY A 230 10.71 -9.90 2.86
N ALA A 231 9.85 -9.22 2.11
CA ALA A 231 8.79 -9.85 1.33
C ALA A 231 8.71 -9.20 -0.05
N VAL A 232 8.22 -9.97 -1.02
CA VAL A 232 7.92 -9.52 -2.38
C VAL A 232 6.40 -9.49 -2.58
N GLY A 233 5.89 -8.62 -3.45
CA GLY A 233 4.44 -8.49 -3.69
C GLY A 233 4.05 -7.24 -4.49
N ARG A 234 2.79 -7.26 -4.98
CA ARG A 234 2.09 -6.18 -5.69
C ARG A 234 0.67 -6.05 -5.10
N PRO A 235 0.31 -5.00 -4.35
CA PRO A 235 1.08 -3.79 -4.04
C PRO A 235 2.36 -4.02 -3.23
N ILE A 236 3.17 -2.97 -3.10
CA ILE A 236 4.39 -3.00 -2.28
C ILE A 236 4.06 -3.40 -0.81
N PRO A 237 4.78 -4.37 -0.22
CA PRO A 237 4.56 -4.78 1.16
C PRO A 237 4.86 -3.68 2.19
N ARG A 238 4.07 -3.63 3.26
CA ARG A 238 4.27 -2.77 4.43
C ARG A 238 4.61 -3.62 5.65
N TYR A 239 5.44 -3.08 6.53
CA TYR A 239 6.00 -3.78 7.68
C TYR A 239 5.56 -3.14 9.00
N GLN A 240 5.43 -3.94 10.05
CA GLN A 240 5.28 -3.49 11.43
C GLN A 240 5.93 -4.51 12.36
N TRP A 241 6.95 -4.08 13.12
CA TRP A 241 7.60 -4.96 14.10
C TRP A 241 6.82 -5.01 15.41
N HIS A 242 6.83 -6.18 16.04
CA HIS A 242 6.25 -6.43 17.34
C HIS A 242 7.31 -6.99 18.29
N ARG A 243 7.25 -6.57 19.56
CA ARG A 243 8.01 -7.15 20.68
C ARG A 243 7.03 -7.67 21.71
N ASN A 244 7.15 -8.95 22.07
CA ASN A 244 6.25 -9.62 23.02
C ASN A 244 4.76 -9.44 22.66
N GLY A 245 4.46 -9.48 21.36
CA GLY A 245 3.11 -9.29 20.81
C GLY A 245 2.64 -7.82 20.68
N VAL A 246 3.39 -6.86 21.19
CA VAL A 246 3.05 -5.42 21.16
C VAL A 246 3.75 -4.73 19.99
N PRO A 247 3.06 -3.93 19.15
CA PRO A 247 3.70 -3.21 18.06
C PRO A 247 4.72 -2.19 18.60
N ILE A 248 5.91 -2.19 18.02
CA ILE A 248 6.96 -1.22 18.32
C ILE A 248 6.66 0.06 17.52
N LEU A 249 6.55 1.19 18.22
CA LEU A 249 6.22 2.47 17.60
C LEU A 249 7.23 2.82 16.50
N ASN A 250 6.73 3.24 15.33
CA ASN A 250 7.52 3.66 14.16
C ASN A 250 8.46 2.60 13.56
N ALA A 251 8.39 1.35 14.02
CA ALA A 251 9.16 0.25 13.46
C ALA A 251 8.46 -0.34 12.22
N THR A 252 8.39 0.45 11.16
CA THR A 252 7.63 0.15 9.93
C THR A 252 8.50 -0.19 8.72
N LYS A 253 9.80 -0.36 8.93
CA LYS A 253 10.79 -0.68 7.90
C LYS A 253 11.14 -2.17 7.93
N ARG A 254 11.69 -2.68 6.81
CA ARG A 254 12.25 -4.04 6.71
C ARG A 254 13.28 -4.35 7.79
N LYS A 255 14.11 -3.36 8.14
CA LYS A 255 15.15 -3.48 9.16
C LYS A 255 14.70 -2.77 10.44
N LEU A 256 14.73 -3.50 11.55
CA LEU A 256 14.65 -2.96 12.89
C LEU A 256 16.06 -2.84 13.46
N THR A 257 16.49 -1.62 13.76
CA THR A 257 17.82 -1.35 14.32
C THR A 257 17.66 -0.67 15.67
N VAL A 258 18.30 -1.23 16.70
CA VAL A 258 18.46 -0.58 18.00
C VAL A 258 19.96 -0.38 18.22
N PRO A 259 20.50 0.84 18.05
CA PRO A 259 21.95 1.08 18.06
C PRO A 259 22.65 0.68 19.37
N ARG A 260 21.94 0.82 20.50
CA ARG A 260 22.45 0.51 21.83
C ARG A 260 21.40 -0.33 22.57
N VAL A 261 21.54 -1.65 22.50
CA VAL A 261 20.63 -2.58 23.16
C VAL A 261 20.84 -2.57 24.67
N MET A 262 19.76 -2.70 25.43
CA MET A 262 19.74 -2.81 26.89
C MET A 262 18.82 -3.98 27.28
N GLN A 263 18.85 -4.38 28.55
CA GLN A 263 18.08 -5.54 29.05
C GLN A 263 16.56 -5.42 28.82
N ASP A 264 16.01 -4.20 28.78
CA ASP A 264 14.60 -3.91 28.46
C ASP A 264 14.23 -4.14 26.99
N HIS A 265 15.24 -4.33 26.12
CA HIS A 265 15.07 -4.73 24.74
C HIS A 265 14.96 -6.25 24.56
N ASN A 266 15.14 -7.04 25.62
CA ASN A 266 14.98 -8.49 25.54
C ASN A 266 13.53 -8.88 25.27
N GLY A 267 13.38 -9.99 24.56
CA GLY A 267 12.08 -10.58 24.30
C GLY A 267 11.95 -11.17 22.91
N ARG A 268 10.70 -11.46 22.56
CA ARG A 268 10.35 -12.14 21.32
C ARG A 268 9.90 -11.15 20.27
N TYR A 269 10.59 -11.16 19.13
CA TYR A 269 10.36 -10.26 18.03
C TYR A 269 9.74 -10.98 16.84
N ARG A 270 8.82 -10.31 16.17
CA ARG A 270 8.26 -10.76 14.88
C ARG A 270 7.77 -9.57 14.07
N CYS A 271 7.71 -9.73 12.76
CA CYS A 271 7.33 -8.68 11.82
C CYS A 271 6.00 -9.07 11.15
N GLU A 272 4.98 -8.20 11.27
CA GLU A 272 3.75 -8.27 10.49
C GLU A 272 3.98 -7.63 9.13
N ILE A 273 3.59 -8.32 8.07
CA ILE A 273 3.76 -7.87 6.69
C ILE A 273 2.40 -7.86 6.03
N SER A 274 2.02 -6.74 5.42
CA SER A 274 0.74 -6.57 4.75
C SER A 274 0.92 -6.08 3.32
N SER A 275 0.05 -6.52 2.41
CA SER A 275 -0.01 -6.07 1.01
C SER A 275 -1.47 -5.87 0.61
N GLY A 276 -1.77 -4.70 0.03
CA GLY A 276 -3.14 -4.34 -0.30
C GLY A 276 -4.08 -4.36 0.92
N SER A 277 -5.35 -4.68 0.70
CA SER A 277 -6.39 -4.66 1.74
C SER A 277 -6.55 -5.99 2.50
N SER A 278 -6.09 -7.11 1.94
CA SER A 278 -6.44 -8.45 2.44
C SER A 278 -5.25 -9.37 2.75
N GLU A 279 -4.09 -9.16 2.14
CA GLU A 279 -2.96 -10.06 2.33
C GLU A 279 -2.15 -9.66 3.56
N ARG A 280 -1.99 -10.59 4.50
CA ARG A 280 -1.16 -10.43 5.69
C ARG A 280 -0.38 -11.71 5.96
N MET A 281 0.87 -11.56 6.39
CA MET A 281 1.72 -12.65 6.84
C MET A 281 2.52 -12.22 8.05
N TRP A 282 3.01 -13.20 8.80
CA TRP A 282 3.93 -13.00 9.91
C TRP A 282 5.25 -13.69 9.60
N THR A 283 6.35 -13.10 10.06
CA THR A 283 7.62 -13.82 10.13
C THR A 283 7.60 -14.90 11.19
N ASN A 284 8.64 -15.73 11.22
CA ASN A 284 8.97 -16.46 12.44
C ASN A 284 9.17 -15.50 13.62
N GLU A 285 8.94 -16.03 14.81
CA GLU A 285 9.27 -15.35 16.05
C GLU A 285 10.73 -15.65 16.40
N VAL A 286 11.48 -14.63 16.78
CA VAL A 286 12.90 -14.72 17.13
C VAL A 286 13.16 -14.16 18.51
N ASP A 287 14.11 -14.77 19.21
CA ASP A 287 14.52 -14.35 20.54
C ASP A 287 15.68 -13.38 20.45
N VAL A 288 15.56 -12.25 21.15
CA VAL A 288 16.65 -11.33 21.41
C VAL A 288 16.92 -11.32 22.90
N ALA A 289 18.15 -11.62 23.27
CA ALA A 289 18.60 -11.57 24.65
C ALA A 289 19.97 -10.88 24.74
N THR A 290 20.21 -10.25 25.88
CA THR A 290 21.46 -9.58 26.21
C THR A 290 22.15 -10.29 27.36
N ASP A 291 23.44 -10.61 27.19
CA ASP A 291 24.30 -11.09 28.25
C ASP A 291 24.97 -9.91 28.97
N ASP A 292 24.92 -9.93 30.30
CA ASP A 292 25.58 -8.95 31.17
C ASP A 292 27.03 -9.41 31.43
N PHE A 293 28.00 -8.86 30.71
CA PHE A 293 29.42 -9.06 31.04
C PHE A 293 30.09 -7.74 31.43
N TYR A 294 29.88 -7.32 32.68
CA TYR A 294 30.88 -6.54 33.41
C TYR A 294 31.85 -7.49 34.12
N ALA A 295 32.65 -8.23 33.37
CA ALA A 295 33.87 -8.83 33.89
C ALA A 295 35.02 -8.47 32.95
N ILE A 296 35.79 -7.48 33.40
CA ILE A 296 36.99 -6.99 32.75
C ILE A 296 38.08 -8.06 32.84
N GLY A 297 38.59 -8.45 31.67
CA GLY A 297 40.00 -8.77 31.46
C GLY A 297 40.47 -10.19 31.77
N GLY A 298 40.87 -10.91 30.73
CA GLY A 298 41.70 -12.11 30.83
C GLY A 298 41.55 -12.99 29.60
N GLY A 299 42.60 -13.06 28.79
CA GLY A 299 42.56 -13.64 27.45
C GLY A 299 42.53 -15.17 27.39
N SER A 300 42.14 -15.61 26.18
CA SER A 300 42.39 -16.90 25.53
C SER A 300 41.97 -18.17 26.23
N GLY A 301 40.99 -18.83 25.63
CA GLY A 301 41.10 -20.25 25.31
C GLY A 301 40.39 -21.20 26.26
N GLU A 302 39.30 -21.76 25.74
CA GLU A 302 38.73 -23.06 26.09
C GLU A 302 37.89 -23.16 27.38
N PHE A 303 36.61 -23.41 27.11
CA PHE A 303 35.53 -23.85 27.98
C PHE A 303 35.94 -24.68 29.21
N PHE A 304 35.60 -24.16 30.40
CA PHE A 304 35.42 -24.98 31.59
C PHE A 304 34.04 -24.70 32.22
N LEU A 305 33.14 -25.69 32.09
CA LEU A 305 32.07 -25.94 33.05
C LEU A 305 32.74 -26.32 34.38
N ASN A 306 33.09 -25.34 35.23
CA ASN A 306 33.43 -25.57 36.64
C ASN A 306 33.51 -24.23 37.39
N SER A 307 32.37 -23.82 37.95
CA SER A 307 32.26 -23.19 39.27
C SER A 307 30.81 -22.75 39.46
N VAL A 308 30.01 -23.61 40.09
CA VAL A 308 29.02 -23.06 41.01
C VAL A 308 29.85 -22.26 42.02
N PRO A 309 29.64 -20.95 42.20
CA PRO A 309 30.45 -20.20 43.14
C PRO A 309 30.32 -20.83 44.53
N ASP A 310 31.46 -21.11 45.18
CA ASP A 310 31.51 -21.69 46.54
C ASP A 310 30.80 -20.82 47.59
N GLN A 311 30.37 -19.63 47.22
CA GLN A 311 29.36 -18.86 47.93
C GLN A 311 28.34 -18.26 46.97
N LEU A 312 27.13 -18.83 46.99
CA LEU A 312 25.93 -18.15 46.53
C LEU A 312 25.59 -17.05 47.56
N TYR A 313 25.78 -15.78 47.19
CA TYR A 313 25.31 -14.65 47.99
C TYR A 313 23.97 -14.16 47.41
N ALA A 314 22.94 -14.15 48.25
CA ALA A 314 21.64 -13.60 47.88
C ALA A 314 21.79 -12.11 47.53
N THR A 315 21.45 -11.75 46.28
CA THR A 315 21.48 -10.35 45.81
C THR A 315 20.32 -9.54 46.36
N ASP A 316 19.18 -10.20 46.60
CA ASP A 316 17.96 -9.57 47.09
C ASP A 316 17.17 -10.51 48.00
N LYS A 317 16.34 -9.93 48.90
CA LYS A 317 15.31 -10.65 49.64
C LYS A 317 13.94 -10.14 49.19
N VAL A 318 13.19 -10.98 48.48
CA VAL A 318 11.83 -10.65 48.03
C VAL A 318 10.82 -11.38 48.91
N ALA A 319 9.97 -10.63 49.61
CA ALA A 319 8.84 -11.17 50.35
C ALA A 319 7.55 -10.91 49.57
N LEU A 320 6.88 -11.97 49.11
CA LEU A 320 5.56 -11.90 48.49
C LEU A 320 4.50 -12.13 49.56
N LEU A 321 3.75 -11.08 49.90
CA LEU A 321 2.65 -11.13 50.86
C LEU A 321 1.32 -11.24 50.11
N ILE A 322 0.65 -12.38 50.25
CA ILE A 322 -0.68 -12.64 49.67
C ILE A 322 -1.66 -12.86 50.82
N GLY A 323 -2.54 -11.89 51.05
CA GLY A 323 -3.63 -12.01 52.02
C GLY A 323 -4.96 -12.20 51.30
N ASN A 324 -5.70 -13.24 51.67
CA ASN A 324 -7.11 -13.38 51.28
C ASN A 324 -8.00 -13.13 52.50
N LEU A 325 -9.15 -12.48 52.29
CA LEU A 325 -10.14 -12.20 53.34
C LEU A 325 -10.76 -13.48 53.93
N SER A 326 -10.84 -14.56 53.14
CA SER A 326 -11.41 -15.85 53.55
C SER A 326 -10.79 -16.99 52.76
N TYR A 327 -10.35 -18.05 53.44
CA TYR A 327 -9.80 -19.26 52.81
C TYR A 327 -10.84 -20.39 52.82
N LYS A 328 -11.15 -20.95 51.64
CA LYS A 328 -12.19 -21.99 51.48
C LYS A 328 -11.88 -23.29 52.24
N ASN A 329 -10.61 -23.70 52.31
CA ASN A 329 -10.21 -25.01 52.87
C ASN A 329 -9.63 -24.91 54.28
N HIS A 330 -9.39 -23.69 54.79
CA HIS A 330 -8.82 -23.44 56.11
C HIS A 330 -9.53 -22.24 56.75
N PRO A 331 -10.82 -22.36 57.14
CA PRO A 331 -11.66 -21.25 57.57
C PRO A 331 -11.23 -20.62 58.91
N GLN A 332 -10.39 -21.32 59.69
CA GLN A 332 -9.73 -20.75 60.88
C GLN A 332 -8.65 -19.71 60.56
N LEU A 333 -8.15 -19.66 59.32
CA LEU A 333 -7.22 -18.63 58.88
C LEU A 333 -8.04 -17.41 58.40
N LYS A 334 -8.01 -16.32 59.17
CA LYS A 334 -8.43 -14.99 58.72
C LYS A 334 -7.17 -14.15 58.64
N ALA A 335 -6.90 -13.49 57.51
CA ALA A 335 -5.90 -12.43 57.51
C ALA A 335 -6.59 -11.17 58.07
N PRO A 336 -6.34 -10.76 59.32
CA PRO A 336 -6.81 -9.47 59.80
C PRO A 336 -6.04 -8.42 59.00
N MET A 337 -6.70 -7.36 58.54
CA MET A 337 -6.03 -6.20 57.92
C MET A 337 -4.89 -5.64 58.80
N VAL A 338 -4.95 -5.90 60.11
CA VAL A 338 -3.93 -5.57 61.12
C VAL A 338 -2.64 -6.36 60.91
N ASP A 339 -2.69 -7.64 60.55
CA ASP A 339 -1.49 -8.48 60.43
C ASP A 339 -0.62 -8.09 59.26
N VAL A 340 -1.18 -7.67 58.12
CA VAL A 340 -0.38 -7.21 56.97
C VAL A 340 0.34 -5.90 57.32
N TYR A 341 -0.31 -5.02 58.07
CA TYR A 341 0.29 -3.77 58.54
C TYR A 341 1.40 -4.02 59.57
N ASP A 342 1.15 -4.91 60.54
CA ASP A 342 2.13 -5.28 61.57
C ASP A 342 3.32 -6.07 61.00
N LEU A 343 3.08 -6.98 60.04
CA LEU A 343 4.17 -7.68 59.33
C LEU A 343 5.00 -6.71 58.49
N THR A 344 4.36 -5.72 57.86
CA THR A 344 5.07 -4.68 57.11
C THR A 344 5.96 -3.85 58.04
N ASN A 345 5.50 -3.56 59.25
CA ASN A 345 6.28 -2.82 60.25
C ASN A 345 7.43 -3.66 60.86
N LEU A 346 7.21 -4.96 61.10
CA LEU A 346 8.26 -5.91 61.51
C LEU A 346 9.34 -6.06 60.43
N LEU A 347 8.95 -6.16 59.15
CA LEU A 347 9.88 -6.18 58.02
C LEU A 347 10.68 -4.87 57.90
N ARG A 348 10.09 -3.74 58.30
CA ARG A 348 10.76 -2.44 58.39
C ARG A 348 11.84 -2.37 59.49
N GLN A 349 11.61 -3.02 60.63
CA GLN A 349 12.55 -3.06 61.75
C GLN A 349 13.81 -3.90 61.46
N LEU A 350 13.78 -4.79 60.46
CA LEU A 350 14.92 -5.58 59.98
C LEU A 350 15.95 -4.76 59.14
N LYS A 351 16.03 -3.43 59.35
CA LYS A 351 16.90 -2.46 58.66
C LYS A 351 16.79 -2.46 57.13
N LEU A 352 15.57 -2.46 56.60
CA LEU A 352 15.27 -2.10 55.20
C LEU A 352 14.87 -0.60 55.15
N GLN A 353 15.83 0.30 54.98
CA GLN A 353 15.60 1.77 54.96
C GLN A 353 15.20 2.27 53.56
N GLY A 354 14.02 2.88 53.43
CA GLY A 354 13.61 3.70 52.28
C GLY A 354 12.11 4.01 52.27
N GLY A 355 11.76 5.28 52.06
CA GLY A 355 10.45 5.87 52.39
C GLY A 355 9.27 5.49 51.48
N LEU A 356 8.06 5.52 52.06
CA LEU A 356 6.79 5.31 51.37
C LEU A 356 6.31 6.62 50.73
N ALA A 357 6.01 6.63 49.43
CA ALA A 357 5.12 7.62 48.83
C ALA A 357 3.71 7.04 48.75
N ALA A 358 2.88 7.27 49.76
CA ALA A 358 1.44 7.02 49.68
C ALA A 358 0.77 8.21 48.99
N ARG A 359 0.11 7.99 47.85
CA ARG A 359 -0.90 8.93 47.33
C ARG A 359 -2.27 8.29 47.47
N PRO A 360 -3.24 8.93 48.15
CA PRO A 360 -4.63 8.52 48.08
C PRO A 360 -5.27 9.22 46.87
N HIS A 361 -5.83 8.49 45.90
CA HIS A 361 -6.89 9.04 45.04
C HIS A 361 -7.69 7.92 44.37
N GLY A 362 -9.01 8.15 44.34
CA GLY A 362 -10.01 7.23 43.82
C GLY A 362 -10.29 7.38 42.32
N VAL A 363 -10.78 6.28 41.75
CA VAL A 363 -11.82 6.13 40.72
C VAL A 363 -11.84 7.14 39.55
N ARG A 364 -11.12 6.79 38.45
CA ARG A 364 -11.61 6.45 37.08
C ARG A 364 -10.43 6.44 36.09
N ASP A 365 -10.07 5.26 35.60
CA ASP A 365 -10.29 4.75 34.21
C ASP A 365 -9.27 5.34 33.21
N GLU A 366 -8.53 4.61 32.36
CA GLU A 366 -8.61 3.25 31.86
C GLU A 366 -7.30 2.96 31.09
N LYS A 367 -6.73 1.75 31.18
CA LYS A 367 -6.29 0.95 30.01
C LYS A 367 -5.68 -0.41 30.41
N ARG A 368 -6.61 -1.37 30.49
CA ARG A 368 -6.51 -2.79 30.09
C ARG A 368 -5.84 -3.80 31.03
N CYS A 369 -6.54 -4.11 32.12
CA CYS A 369 -6.66 -5.49 32.60
C CYS A 369 -7.37 -6.35 31.54
N ARG A 370 -6.85 -7.56 31.24
CA ARG A 370 -7.67 -8.62 30.64
C ARG A 370 -8.48 -9.31 31.74
N ARG A 371 -9.80 -9.34 31.60
CA ARG A 371 -10.68 -10.23 32.37
C ARG A 371 -10.33 -11.69 32.06
N VAL A 372 -10.08 -12.49 33.09
CA VAL A 372 -10.30 -13.94 33.05
C VAL A 372 -11.65 -14.16 33.73
N PRO A 373 -12.62 -14.90 33.13
CA PRO A 373 -13.86 -15.19 33.80
C PRO A 373 -13.59 -16.15 34.96
N ALA A 374 -13.72 -15.66 36.19
CA ALA A 374 -13.85 -16.51 37.37
C ALA A 374 -15.32 -16.95 37.46
N ALA A 375 -15.54 -18.26 37.39
CA ALA A 375 -16.78 -18.84 37.86
C ALA A 375 -16.92 -18.54 39.36
N SER A 376 -18.03 -17.89 39.70
CA SER A 376 -18.63 -17.76 41.04
C SER A 376 -17.85 -17.05 42.17
N SER A 377 -18.48 -15.96 42.61
CA SER A 377 -18.55 -15.39 43.97
C SER A 377 -17.30 -14.83 44.64
N GLN A 378 -17.29 -13.49 44.71
CA GLN A 378 -16.85 -12.61 45.80
C GLN A 378 -15.39 -12.76 46.32
N GLY A 379 -14.61 -11.72 46.03
CA GLY A 379 -13.34 -11.42 46.71
C GLY A 379 -12.56 -10.34 45.96
N SER A 380 -12.56 -9.12 46.47
CA SER A 380 -11.68 -8.05 45.99
C SER A 380 -10.23 -8.39 46.36
N LEU A 381 -9.43 -8.76 45.35
CA LEU A 381 -7.99 -8.98 45.46
C LEU A 381 -7.27 -7.63 45.48
N TRP A 382 -6.43 -7.41 46.49
CA TRP A 382 -5.45 -6.33 46.53
C TRP A 382 -4.06 -6.92 46.33
N SER A 383 -3.25 -6.31 45.47
CA SER A 383 -1.82 -6.62 45.35
C SER A 383 -1.01 -5.34 45.51
N ALA A 384 0.05 -5.41 46.30
CA ALA A 384 1.08 -4.39 46.39
C ALA A 384 2.39 -5.02 45.97
N VAL A 385 3.07 -4.43 44.99
CA VAL A 385 4.42 -4.83 44.58
C VAL A 385 5.36 -3.75 45.05
N LEU A 386 6.22 -4.07 46.02
CA LEU A 386 7.30 -3.20 46.47
C LEU A 386 8.58 -3.62 45.72
N ARG A 387 9.06 -2.75 44.83
CA ARG A 387 10.39 -2.88 44.19
C ARG A 387 11.35 -1.91 44.84
N TRP A 388 12.56 -2.38 45.09
CA TRP A 388 13.67 -1.60 45.63
C TRP A 388 14.83 -1.63 44.64
N SER A 389 15.56 -0.53 44.54
CA SER A 389 16.80 -0.44 43.77
C SER A 389 17.78 0.36 44.61
N TRP A 390 18.96 -0.20 44.87
CA TRP A 390 20.07 0.54 45.48
C TRP A 390 20.86 1.23 44.36
N ILE A 391 21.32 2.47 44.60
CA ILE A 391 22.40 3.11 43.82
C ILE A 391 23.72 2.50 44.28
#